data_AF-A0A3B4AV29-F1
#
_entry.id   AF-A0A3B4AV29-F1
#
_cell.length_a   1.000
_cell.length_b   1.000
_cell.length_c   1.000
_cell.angle_alpha   90.00
_cell.angle_beta   90.00
_cell.angle_gamma   90.00
#
_symmetry.space_group_name_H-M   'P 1'
#
loop_
_entity.id
_entity.type
_entity.pdbx_description
1 polymer ?
#
loop_
_entity_poly.entity_id
_entity_poly.type
_entity_poly.pdbx_seq_one_letter_code
_entity_poly.pdbx_strand_id
1 'polypeptide(L)' 'MKTVVIVFLGCLGLVHLASDVSVEPERAASVVRQRRALSQFHLREVCEADLGCEHMMDTSGIIAAYTAYYGPIPYQH' A
#
# COMPACT_ATOMS: atom_id res chain seq x y z
N MET A 1 -6.88 -30.52 -37.43
CA MET A 1 -6.16 -30.85 -36.17
C MET A 1 -4.87 -30.05 -36.03
N LYS A 2 -3.94 -30.14 -36.98
CA LYS A 2 -2.62 -29.48 -36.95
C LYS A 2 -2.65 -27.94 -36.83
N THR A 3 -3.55 -27.27 -37.57
CA THR A 3 -3.68 -25.80 -37.58
C THR A 3 -4.17 -25.24 -36.23
N VAL A 4 -5.03 -25.98 -35.53
CA VAL A 4 -5.60 -25.55 -34.23
C VAL A 4 -4.52 -25.57 -33.15
N VAL A 5 -3.62 -26.55 -33.18
CA VAL A 5 -2.50 -26.69 -32.22
C VAL A 5 -1.53 -25.51 -32.34
N ILE A 6 -1.24 -25.05 -33.56
CA ILE A 6 -0.33 -23.91 -33.80
C ILE A 6 -0.92 -22.61 -33.26
N VAL A 7 -2.23 -22.37 -33.47
CA VAL A 7 -2.91 -21.17 -32.95
C VAL A 7 -2.95 -21.18 -31.43
N PHE A 8 -3.26 -22.32 -30.81
CA PHE A 8 -3.27 -22.44 -29.34
C PHE A 8 -1.88 -22.24 -28.72
N LEU A 9 -0.84 -22.87 -29.27
CA LEU A 9 0.54 -22.70 -28.81
C LEU A 9 1.05 -21.26 -29.01
N GLY A 10 0.68 -20.63 -30.13
CA GLY A 10 1.00 -19.23 -30.41
C GLY A 10 0.35 -18.27 -29.41
N CYS A 11 -0.95 -18.45 -29.11
CA CYS A 11 -1.66 -17.65 -28.12
C CYS A 11 -1.11 -17.87 -26.70
N LEU A 12 -0.82 -19.11 -26.31
CA LEU A 12 -0.22 -19.43 -25.01
C LEU A 12 1.18 -18.82 -24.86
N GLY A 13 2.00 -18.85 -25.92
CA GLY A 13 3.34 -18.25 -25.93
C GLY A 13 3.34 -16.72 -25.87
N LEU A 14 2.36 -16.07 -26.50
CA LEU A 14 2.19 -14.61 -26.46
C LEU A 14 1.77 -14.10 -25.07
N VAL A 15 0.94 -14.87 -24.35
CA VAL A 15 0.48 -14.52 -23.00
C VAL A 15 1.60 -14.66 -21.97
N HIS A 16 2.53 -15.61 -22.15
CA HIS A 16 3.63 -15.84 -21.19
C HIS A 16 4.73 -14.76 -21.24
N LEU A 17 4.90 -14.08 -22.37
CA LEU A 17 5.94 -13.05 -22.55
C LEU A 17 5.56 -11.68 -21.98
N ALA A 18 4.27 -11.45 -21.67
CA ALA A 18 3.74 -10.12 -21.31
C ALA A 18 3.73 -9.81 -19.80
N SER A 19 4.25 -10.69 -18.94
CA SER A 19 4.12 -10.57 -17.48
C SER A 19 5.39 -10.05 -16.80
N ASP A 20 5.89 -8.87 -17.19
CA ASP A 20 6.87 -8.13 -16.38
C ASP A 20 6.33 -6.72 -16.12
N VAL A 21 5.56 -6.57 -15.03
CA VAL A 21 5.21 -5.25 -14.48
C VAL A 21 6.45 -4.74 -13.74
N SER A 22 7.38 -4.18 -14.49
CA SER A 22 8.46 -3.36 -13.94
C SER A 22 7.89 -2.00 -13.58
N VAL A 23 7.60 -1.77 -12.29
CA VAL A 23 7.22 -0.45 -11.79
C VAL A 23 8.46 0.43 -11.77
N GLU A 24 8.43 1.54 -12.53
CA GLU A 24 9.47 2.57 -12.45
C GLU A 24 9.58 3.09 -11.00
N PRO A 25 10.79 3.23 -10.44
CA PRO A 25 11.00 3.54 -9.01
C PRO A 25 10.34 4.85 -8.58
N GLU A 26 10.21 5.82 -9.49
CA GLU A 26 9.54 7.10 -9.22
C GLU A 26 8.03 6.94 -8.99
N ARG A 27 7.37 6.05 -9.75
CA ARG A 27 5.95 5.69 -9.58
C ARG A 27 5.73 4.88 -8.31
N ALA A 28 6.67 4.01 -7.94
CA ALA A 28 6.62 3.31 -6.65
C ALA A 28 6.72 4.29 -5.47
N ALA A 29 7.64 5.27 -5.55
CA ALA A 29 7.84 6.27 -4.51
C ALA A 29 6.61 7.18 -4.32
N SER A 30 5.95 7.60 -5.40
CA SER A 30 4.73 8.42 -5.31
C SER A 30 3.59 7.66 -4.64
N VAL A 31 3.37 6.39 -4.99
CA VAL A 31 2.36 5.53 -4.36
C VAL A 31 2.66 5.30 -2.88
N VAL A 32 3.92 5.04 -2.51
CA VAL A 32 4.30 4.86 -1.10
C VAL A 32 4.08 6.16 -0.30
N ARG A 33 4.47 7.32 -0.85
CA ARG A 33 4.22 8.62 -0.18
C ARG A 33 2.73 8.92 -0.06
N GLN A 34 1.95 8.65 -1.10
CA GLN A 34 0.50 8.81 -1.06
C GLN A 34 -0.14 7.89 -0.02
N ARG A 35 0.23 6.60 0.01
CA ARG A 35 -0.25 5.65 1.03
C ARG A 35 0.13 6.08 2.44
N ARG A 36 1.35 6.60 2.65
CA ARG A 36 1.76 7.16 3.96
C ARG A 36 0.92 8.36 4.34
N ALA A 37 0.68 9.30 3.43
CA ALA A 37 -0.17 10.46 3.70
C ALA A 37 -1.60 10.01 4.06
N LEU A 38 -2.21 9.12 3.27
CA LEU A 38 -3.55 8.57 3.53
C LEU A 38 -3.62 7.82 4.88
N SER A 39 -2.57 7.07 5.23
CA SER A 39 -2.50 6.41 6.53
C SER A 39 -2.44 7.43 7.67
N GLN A 40 -1.65 8.49 7.55
CA GLN A 40 -1.57 9.54 8.59
C GLN A 40 -2.91 10.25 8.81
N PHE A 41 -3.67 10.53 7.75
CA PHE A 41 -5.01 11.10 7.88
C PHE A 41 -5.95 10.15 8.63
N HIS A 42 -5.95 8.86 8.26
CA HIS A 42 -6.77 7.86 8.94
C HIS A 42 -6.40 7.72 10.42
N LEU A 43 -5.11 7.65 10.74
CA LEU A 43 -4.66 7.58 12.13
C LEU A 43 -5.09 8.81 12.92
N ARG A 44 -5.02 10.00 12.31
CA ARG A 44 -5.40 11.24 12.97
C ARG A 44 -6.89 11.28 13.31
N GLU A 45 -7.77 10.88 12.38
CA GLU A 45 -9.21 10.79 12.65
C GLU A 45 -9.53 9.84 13.81
N VAL A 46 -8.80 8.72 13.92
CA VAL A 46 -8.97 7.79 15.04
C VAL A 46 -8.51 8.41 16.36
N CYS A 47 -7.37 9.10 16.35
CA CYS A 47 -6.76 9.68 17.55
C CYS A 47 -7.51 10.93 18.04
N GLU A 48 -8.09 11.73 17.15
CA GLU A 48 -8.96 12.87 17.49
C GLU A 48 -10.28 12.44 18.18
N ALA A 49 -10.69 11.18 18.04
CA ALA A 49 -11.86 10.65 18.73
C ALA A 49 -11.58 10.20 20.18
N ASP A 50 -10.32 10.23 20.63
CA ASP A 50 -9.88 9.83 21.97
C ASP A 50 -9.02 10.93 22.61
N LEU A 51 -9.52 11.54 23.69
CA LEU A 51 -8.86 12.66 24.37
C LEU A 51 -7.43 12.35 24.84
N GLY A 52 -7.15 11.09 25.20
CA GLY A 52 -5.82 10.68 25.63
C GLY A 52 -4.86 10.60 24.46
N CYS A 53 -5.32 9.99 23.36
CA CYS A 53 -4.55 9.92 22.12
C CYS A 53 -4.31 11.32 21.56
N GLU A 54 -5.35 12.16 21.47
CA GLU A 54 -5.31 13.54 20.99
C GLU A 54 -4.26 14.37 21.74
N HIS A 55 -4.29 14.34 23.08
CA HIS A 55 -3.33 15.12 23.87
C HIS A 55 -1.88 14.66 23.69
N MET A 56 -1.68 13.35 23.52
CA MET A 56 -0.35 12.81 23.28
C MET A 56 0.13 13.05 21.84
N MET A 57 -0.79 13.13 20.87
CA MET A 57 -0.48 13.41 19.47
C MET A 57 0.24 14.76 19.30
N ASP A 58 -0.15 15.79 20.05
CA ASP A 58 0.46 17.12 19.96
C ASP A 58 1.93 17.15 20.40
N THR A 59 2.32 16.24 21.30
CA THR A 59 3.66 16.22 21.90
C THR A 59 4.56 15.14 21.29
N SER A 60 4.00 13.96 21.04
CA SER A 60 4.73 12.76 20.62
C SER A 60 4.54 12.43 19.13
N GLY A 61 3.60 13.11 18.46
CA GLY A 61 3.24 12.86 17.08
C GLY A 61 2.26 11.69 16.90
N ILE A 62 1.59 11.67 15.75
CA ILE A 62 0.45 10.76 15.48
C ILE A 62 0.81 9.27 15.57
N ILE A 63 2.01 8.87 15.13
CA ILE A 63 2.42 7.45 15.12
C ILE A 63 2.63 6.94 16.54
N ALA A 64 3.34 7.71 17.38
CA ALA A 64 3.60 7.33 18.77
C ALA A 64 2.31 7.36 19.60
N ALA A 65 1.48 8.39 19.40
CA ALA A 65 0.19 8.52 20.06
C ALA A 65 -0.72 7.33 19.75
N TYR A 66 -0.95 7.05 18.46
CA TYR A 66 -1.76 5.92 18.03
C TYR A 66 -1.21 4.59 18.57
N THR A 67 0.10 4.37 18.49
CA THR A 67 0.70 3.09 18.89
C THR A 67 0.55 2.80 20.39
N ALA A 68 0.60 3.83 21.24
CA ALA A 68 0.43 3.66 22.68
C ALA A 68 -1.02 3.34 23.10
N TYR A 69 -2.01 3.86 22.37
CA TYR A 69 -3.43 3.68 22.68
C TYR A 69 -4.07 2.49 21.95
N TYR A 70 -3.69 2.24 20.69
CA TYR A 70 -4.31 1.25 19.80
C TYR A 70 -3.36 0.12 19.36
N GLY A 71 -2.08 0.20 19.71
CA GLY A 71 -1.08 -0.80 19.33
C GLY A 71 -0.45 -0.58 17.96
N PRO A 72 0.39 -1.52 17.49
CA PRO A 72 1.18 -1.34 16.28
C PRO A 72 0.32 -1.20 15.01
N ILE A 73 0.73 -0.29 14.13
CA ILE A 73 0.03 0.02 12.87
C ILE A 73 0.18 -1.16 11.89
N PRO A 74 -0.91 -1.74 11.36
CA PRO A 74 -0.89 -3.02 10.66
C PRO A 74 -0.21 -3.08 9.27
N TYR A 75 0.58 -2.09 8.83
CA TYR A 75 1.19 -2.08 7.47
C TYR A 75 2.58 -1.41 7.38
N GLN A 76 3.53 -1.79 8.25
CA GLN A 76 4.91 -1.25 8.23
C GLN A 76 5.90 -2.06 7.37
N HIS A 77 5.49 -2.52 6.18
CA HIS A 77 6.42 -3.11 5.19
C HIS A 77 6.98 -2.05 4.24
#